data_AF-A0A8W8J184-F1
#
_entry.id   AF-A0A8W8J184-F1
#
_cell.length_a   1.000
_cell.length_b   1.000
_cell.length_c   1.000
_cell.angle_alpha   90.00
_cell.angle_beta   90.00
_cell.angle_gamma   90.00
#
_symmetry.space_group_name_H-M   'P 1'
#
loop_
_entity.id
_entity.type
_entity.pdbx_description
1 polymer ?
#
loop_
_entity_poly.entity_id
_entity_poly.type
_entity_poly.pdbx_seq_one_letter_code
_entity_poly.pdbx_strand_id
1 'polypeptide(L)'
;MKHFFLGHIYLELQLNEEGLKIYQHLMDKGFVKSSYIVSQVAMGNNNMREVDMAVNAFTELTEMDPYRLENMDYFSNTLYIKEMRADLAHLANRCCDIDKYREETCVVIGKACYMNIQCYLKRLWIFKDSLKIFVCAQVPVLT
;
A
#
# COMPACT_ATOMS: atom_id res chain seq x y z
N MET A 1 11.76 -19.43 -9.62
CA MET A 1 12.11 -18.77 -8.34
C MET A 1 13.16 -17.66 -8.46
N LYS A 2 14.29 -17.84 -9.18
CA LYS A 2 15.33 -16.79 -9.35
C LYS A 2 14.78 -15.41 -9.76
N HIS A 3 13.86 -15.37 -10.73
CA HIS A 3 13.30 -14.11 -11.23
C HIS A 3 12.44 -13.36 -10.19
N PHE A 4 11.68 -14.06 -9.35
CA PHE A 4 10.92 -13.43 -8.27
C PHE A 4 11.85 -12.76 -7.26
N PHE A 5 12.91 -13.46 -6.86
CA PHE A 5 13.91 -12.92 -5.95
C PHE A 5 14.63 -11.70 -6.56
N LEU A 6 15.08 -11.80 -7.81
CA LEU A 6 15.76 -10.68 -8.48
C LEU A 6 14.84 -9.48 -8.67
N GLY A 7 13.59 -9.68 -9.08
CA GLY A 7 12.62 -8.60 -9.24
C GLY A 7 12.38 -7.86 -7.92
N HIS A 8 12.22 -8.60 -6.82
CA HIS A 8 12.03 -8.01 -5.50
C HIS A 8 13.26 -7.20 -5.05
N ILE A 9 14.46 -7.78 -5.14
CA ILE A 9 15.70 -7.09 -4.77
C ILE A 9 15.93 -5.84 -5.64
N TYR A 10 15.58 -5.86 -6.92
CA TYR A 10 15.74 -4.69 -7.79
C TYR A 10 14.81 -3.53 -7.38
N LEU A 11 13.57 -3.81 -6.97
CA LEU A 11 12.70 -2.77 -6.43
C LEU A 11 13.23 -2.19 -5.11
N GLU A 12 13.72 -3.05 -4.20
CA GLU A 12 14.32 -2.61 -2.93
C GLU A 12 15.57 -1.74 -3.15
N LEU A 13 16.39 -2.08 -4.16
CA LEU A 13 17.58 -1.31 -4.55
C LEU A 13 17.26 -0.06 -5.40
N GLN A 14 15.97 0.27 -5.58
CA GLN A 14 15.52 1.40 -6.41
C GLN A 14 15.89 1.28 -7.91
N LEU A 15 16.24 0.08 -8.37
CA LEU A 15 16.42 -0.25 -9.79
C LEU A 15 15.07 -0.58 -10.42
N ASN A 16 14.12 0.37 -10.33
CA ASN A 16 12.70 0.14 -10.61
C ASN A 16 12.45 -0.31 -12.06
N GLU A 17 13.12 0.30 -13.05
CA GLU A 17 12.97 -0.09 -14.46
C GLU A 17 13.38 -1.55 -14.73
N GLU A 18 14.52 -1.98 -14.18
CA GLU A 18 15.01 -3.36 -14.34
C GLU A 18 14.13 -4.35 -13.58
N GLY A 19 13.65 -3.98 -12.39
CA GLY A 19 12.69 -4.77 -11.63
C GLY A 19 11.38 -4.96 -12.39
N LEU A 20 10.82 -3.90 -12.96
CA LEU A 20 9.60 -3.93 -13.76
C LEU A 20 9.76 -4.78 -15.02
N LYS A 21 10.90 -4.74 -15.71
CA LYS A 21 11.18 -5.63 -16.85
C LYS A 21 11.12 -7.10 -16.46
N ILE A 22 11.65 -7.46 -15.29
CA ILE A 22 11.59 -8.84 -14.78
C ILE A 22 10.13 -9.24 -14.49
N TYR A 23 9.35 -8.36 -13.87
CA TYR A 23 7.95 -8.64 -13.57
C TYR A 23 7.08 -8.72 -14.83
N GLN A 24 7.33 -7.88 -15.83
CA GLN A 24 6.66 -7.98 -17.13
C GLN A 24 6.95 -9.34 -17.79
N HIS A 25 8.21 -9.77 -17.80
CA HIS A 25 8.58 -11.10 -18.31
C HIS A 25 7.90 -12.25 -17.53
N LEU A 26 7.67 -12.08 -16.23
CA LEU A 26 6.90 -13.05 -15.45
C LEU A 26 5.41 -13.04 -15.79
N MET A 27 4.83 -11.86 -16.03
CA MET A 27 3.44 -11.74 -16.49
C MET A 27 3.24 -12.42 -17.85
N ASP A 28 4.15 -12.21 -18.80
CA ASP A 28 4.12 -12.80 -20.13
C ASP A 28 4.20 -14.35 -20.10
N LYS A 29 4.83 -14.89 -19.06
CA LYS A 29 4.88 -16.34 -18.78
C LYS A 29 3.63 -16.92 -18.13
N GLY A 30 2.58 -16.11 -17.96
CA GLY A 30 1.27 -16.55 -17.46
C GLY A 30 0.99 -16.18 -16.00
N PHE A 31 1.87 -15.44 -15.32
CA PHE A 31 1.65 -15.01 -13.93
C PHE A 31 0.88 -13.68 -13.80
N VAL A 32 0.18 -13.24 -14.86
CA VAL A 32 -0.56 -11.97 -14.89
C VAL A 32 -1.61 -11.84 -13.77
N LYS A 33 -2.22 -12.95 -13.35
CA LYS A 33 -3.24 -12.97 -12.27
C LYS A 33 -2.67 -13.10 -10.86
N SER A 34 -1.34 -12.99 -10.70
CA SER A 34 -0.71 -13.08 -9.38
C SER A 34 -0.82 -11.74 -8.67
N SER A 35 -1.60 -11.68 -7.57
CA SER A 35 -1.73 -10.47 -6.74
C SER A 35 -0.38 -9.97 -6.24
N TYR A 36 0.55 -10.88 -5.94
CA TYR A 36 1.92 -10.53 -5.58
C TYR A 36 2.62 -9.74 -6.70
N ILE A 37 2.63 -10.25 -7.93
CA ILE A 37 3.35 -9.60 -9.04
C ILE A 37 2.73 -8.24 -9.35
N VAL A 38 1.40 -8.16 -9.38
CA VAL A 38 0.70 -6.89 -9.63
C VAL A 38 1.02 -5.88 -8.52
N SER A 39 1.08 -6.32 -7.26
CA SER A 39 1.48 -5.45 -6.16
C SER A 39 2.91 -4.92 -6.29
N GLN A 40 3.85 -5.74 -6.76
CA GLN A 40 5.23 -5.32 -6.99
C GLN A 40 5.34 -4.35 -8.17
N VAL A 41 4.56 -4.55 -9.23
CA VAL A 41 4.47 -3.60 -10.35
C VAL A 41 3.87 -2.26 -9.89
N ALA A 42 2.80 -2.29 -9.10
CA ALA A 42 2.21 -1.08 -8.53
C ALA A 42 3.22 -0.31 -7.65
N MET A 43 3.99 -1.02 -6.81
CA MET A 43 5.07 -0.43 -6.02
C MET A 43 6.18 0.17 -6.90
N GLY A 44 6.62 -0.54 -7.94
CA GLY A 44 7.64 -0.04 -8.87
C GLY A 44 7.20 1.25 -9.58
N ASN A 45 5.96 1.29 -10.07
CA ASN A 45 5.38 2.50 -10.69
C ASN A 45 5.29 3.66 -9.68
N ASN A 46 4.88 3.36 -8.44
CA ASN A 46 4.80 4.35 -7.38
C ASN A 46 6.19 4.91 -7.01
N ASN A 47 7.24 4.08 -6.98
CA ASN A 47 8.62 4.51 -6.73
C ASN A 47 9.14 5.43 -7.86
N MET A 48 8.78 5.14 -9.11
CA MET A 48 9.12 5.96 -10.27
C MET A 48 8.30 7.26 -10.36
N ARG A 49 7.33 7.46 -9.46
CA ARG A 49 6.36 8.57 -9.47
C ARG A 49 5.48 8.60 -10.73
N GLU A 50 5.28 7.45 -11.36
CA GLU A 50 4.30 7.28 -12.43
C GLU A 50 2.91 7.09 -11.80
N VAL A 51 2.36 8.19 -11.29
CA VAL A 51 1.20 8.19 -10.39
C VAL A 51 -0.03 7.58 -11.06
N ASP A 52 -0.30 7.90 -12.33
CA ASP A 52 -1.44 7.34 -13.07
C ASP A 52 -1.33 5.83 -13.27
N MET A 53 -0.14 5.34 -13.62
CA MET A 53 0.09 3.90 -13.77
C MET A 53 -0.01 3.17 -12.43
N ALA A 54 0.49 3.78 -11.36
CA ALA A 54 0.38 3.23 -10.01
C ALA A 54 -1.08 3.13 -9.57
N VAL A 55 -1.90 4.18 -9.78
CA VAL A 55 -3.34 4.14 -9.44
C VAL A 55 -4.03 3.00 -10.18
N ASN A 56 -3.84 2.87 -11.50
CA ASN A 56 -4.47 1.81 -12.28
C ASN A 56 -4.06 0.41 -11.78
N ALA A 57 -2.77 0.19 -11.51
CA ALA A 57 -2.27 -1.09 -11.03
C ALA A 57 -2.80 -1.42 -9.62
N PHE A 58 -2.91 -0.43 -8.72
CA PHE A 58 -3.50 -0.62 -7.40
C PHE A 58 -5.01 -0.85 -7.47
N THR A 59 -5.73 -0.18 -8.36
CA THR A 59 -7.16 -0.43 -8.57
C THR A 59 -7.39 -1.87 -9.02
N GLU A 60 -6.66 -2.33 -10.03
CA GLU A 60 -6.69 -3.73 -10.51
C GLU A 60 -6.34 -4.71 -9.38
N LEU A 61 -5.29 -4.42 -8.60
CA LEU A 61 -4.90 -5.23 -7.44
C LEU A 61 -6.07 -5.39 -6.44
N THR A 62 -6.80 -4.31 -6.17
CA THR A 62 -7.90 -4.33 -5.21
C THR A 62 -9.17 -4.99 -5.75
N GLU A 63 -9.35 -5.05 -7.06
CA GLU A 63 -10.40 -5.83 -7.69
C GLU A 63 -10.07 -7.33 -7.68
N MET A 64 -8.81 -7.67 -7.90
CA MET A 64 -8.33 -9.06 -7.86
C MET A 64 -8.30 -9.65 -6.45
N ASP A 65 -7.88 -8.85 -5.45
CA ASP A 65 -7.73 -9.27 -4.06
C ASP A 65 -8.34 -8.22 -3.10
N PRO A 66 -9.68 -8.24 -2.91
CA PRO A 66 -10.40 -7.20 -2.19
C PRO A 66 -10.09 -7.14 -0.69
N TYR A 67 -9.55 -8.22 -0.11
CA TYR A 67 -9.22 -8.30 1.33
C TYR A 67 -7.74 -8.02 1.62
N ARG A 68 -6.94 -7.70 0.60
CA ARG A 68 -5.51 -7.38 0.76
C ARG A 68 -5.32 -6.04 1.46
N LEU A 69 -4.59 -6.05 2.57
CA LEU A 69 -4.17 -4.83 3.28
C LEU A 69 -2.70 -4.48 3.05
N GLU A 70 -1.89 -5.45 2.61
CA GLU A 70 -0.48 -5.23 2.29
C GLU A 70 -0.32 -4.20 1.16
N ASN A 71 0.62 -3.28 1.35
CA ASN A 71 0.97 -2.20 0.42
C ASN A 71 -0.14 -1.16 0.18
N MET A 72 -1.23 -1.16 0.95
CA MET A 72 -2.29 -0.16 0.84
C MET A 72 -1.86 1.23 1.36
N ASP A 73 -0.81 1.28 2.19
CA ASP A 73 -0.12 2.50 2.61
C ASP A 73 0.49 3.23 1.40
N TYR A 74 1.12 2.52 0.46
CA TYR A 74 1.60 3.09 -0.80
C TYR A 74 0.45 3.60 -1.66
N PHE A 75 -0.61 2.82 -1.81
CA PHE A 75 -1.78 3.26 -2.58
C PHE A 75 -2.42 4.53 -1.99
N SER A 76 -2.55 4.59 -0.66
CA SER A 76 -3.04 5.78 0.04
C SER A 76 -2.15 7.01 -0.20
N ASN A 77 -0.84 6.79 -0.38
CA ASN A 77 0.10 7.86 -0.72
C ASN A 77 -0.08 8.35 -2.16
N THR A 78 -0.27 7.43 -3.10
CA THR A 78 -0.54 7.75 -4.50
C THR A 78 -1.82 8.58 -4.63
N LEU A 79 -2.91 8.13 -3.99
CA LEU A 79 -4.19 8.87 -3.94
C LEU A 79 -4.05 10.23 -3.25
N TYR A 80 -3.16 10.32 -2.27
CA TYR A 80 -2.88 11.57 -1.58
C TYR A 80 -2.20 12.60 -2.47
N ILE A 81 -1.20 12.18 -3.24
CA ILE A 81 -0.50 13.03 -4.20
C ILE A 81 -1.44 13.48 -5.33
N LYS A 82 -2.39 12.63 -5.75
CA LYS A 82 -3.43 12.97 -6.73
C LYS A 82 -4.58 13.82 -6.17
N GLU A 83 -4.59 14.10 -4.87
CA GLU A 83 -5.67 14.82 -4.18
C GLU A 83 -7.06 14.16 -4.33
N MET A 84 -7.10 12.84 -4.54
CA MET A 84 -8.33 12.06 -4.72
C MET A 84 -8.99 11.74 -3.36
N ARG A 85 -9.61 12.77 -2.77
CA ARG A 85 -10.23 12.73 -1.43
C ARG A 85 -11.27 11.63 -1.25
N ALA A 86 -12.13 11.44 -2.24
CA ALA A 86 -13.23 10.49 -2.18
C ALA A 86 -12.71 9.04 -2.17
N ASP A 87 -11.79 8.72 -3.07
CA ASP A 87 -11.20 7.38 -3.18
C ASP A 87 -10.35 7.04 -1.96
N LEU A 88 -9.61 8.02 -1.42
CA LEU A 88 -8.86 7.84 -0.19
C LEU A 88 -9.78 7.57 1.02
N ALA A 89 -10.93 8.25 1.10
CA ALA A 89 -11.91 7.99 2.15
C ALA A 89 -12.56 6.61 2.00
N HIS A 90 -12.87 6.21 0.76
CA HIS A 90 -13.39 4.88 0.45
C HIS A 90 -12.38 3.77 0.82
N LEU A 91 -11.12 3.95 0.44
CA LEU A 91 -10.03 3.05 0.81
C LEU A 91 -9.89 2.92 2.33
N ALA A 92 -9.93 4.04 3.05
CA ALA A 92 -9.83 4.04 4.51
C ALA A 92 -10.97 3.30 5.20
N ASN A 93 -12.21 3.47 4.72
CA ASN A 93 -13.36 2.74 5.25
C ASN A 93 -13.22 1.24 4.98
N ARG A 94 -12.85 0.86 3.74
CA ARG A 94 -12.64 -0.53 3.37
C ARG A 94 -11.56 -1.21 4.22
N CYS A 95 -10.40 -0.56 4.41
CA CYS A 95 -9.33 -1.10 5.24
C CYS A 95 -9.78 -1.28 6.71
N CYS A 96 -10.57 -0.33 7.23
CA CYS A 96 -11.14 -0.41 8.57
C CYS A 96 -12.14 -1.57 8.73
N ASP A 97 -12.93 -1.87 7.70
CA ASP A 97 -13.90 -2.97 7.69
C ASP A 97 -13.21 -4.34 7.66
N ILE A 98 -12.03 -4.44 7.04
CA ILE A 98 -11.24 -5.69 6.97
C ILE A 98 -10.50 -5.92 8.28
N ASP A 99 -9.59 -5.01 8.65
CA ASP A 99 -8.84 -5.07 9.91
C ASP A 99 -8.39 -3.67 10.34
N LYS A 100 -9.06 -3.16 11.37
CA LYS A 100 -8.83 -1.82 11.94
C LYS A 100 -7.53 -1.69 12.75
N TYR A 101 -6.93 -2.79 13.20
CA TYR A 101 -5.74 -2.73 14.07
C TYR A 101 -4.43 -2.93 13.32
N ARG A 102 -4.51 -3.28 12.03
CA ARG A 102 -3.35 -3.42 11.16
C ARG A 102 -2.66 -2.08 10.90
N GLU A 103 -1.35 -2.13 10.73
CA GLU A 103 -0.50 -0.95 10.52
C GLU A 103 -0.88 -0.17 9.27
N GLU A 104 -1.06 -0.86 8.15
CA GLU A 104 -1.37 -0.25 6.87
C GLU A 104 -2.71 0.48 6.94
N THR A 105 -3.72 -0.14 7.58
CA THR A 105 -5.03 0.47 7.83
C THR A 105 -4.91 1.76 8.65
N CYS A 106 -4.10 1.75 9.70
CA CYS A 106 -3.91 2.92 10.56
C CYS A 106 -3.26 4.09 9.79
N VAL A 107 -2.27 3.79 8.95
CA VAL A 107 -1.62 4.78 8.07
C VAL A 107 -2.61 5.36 7.07
N VAL A 108 -3.40 4.50 6.39
CA VAL A 108 -4.42 4.93 5.41
C VAL A 108 -5.47 5.83 6.07
N ILE A 109 -6.00 5.42 7.22
CA ILE A 109 -6.99 6.21 7.98
C ILE A 109 -6.39 7.57 8.38
N GLY A 110 -5.16 7.57 8.91
CA GLY A 110 -4.46 8.80 9.28
C GLY A 110 -4.34 9.77 8.11
N LYS A 111 -3.95 9.27 6.94
CA LYS A 111 -3.81 10.06 5.71
C LYS A 111 -5.15 10.59 5.22
N ALA A 112 -6.21 9.77 5.25
CA ALA A 112 -7.57 10.19 4.89
C ALA A 112 -8.11 11.29 5.82
N CYS A 113 -7.80 11.23 7.11
CA CYS A 113 -8.17 12.25 8.10
C CYS A 113 -7.42 13.55 7.92
N TYR A 114 -6.13 13.48 7.65
CA TYR A 114 -5.32 14.66 7.44
C TYR A 114 -5.80 15.44 6.20
N MET A 115 -6.14 14.73 5.13
CA MET A 115 -6.66 15.36 3.91
C MET A 115 -8.10 15.89 4.09
N ASN A 116 -8.93 15.20 4.89
CA ASN A 116 -10.30 15.62 5.18
C ASN A 116 -10.37 16.26 6.58
N ILE A 117 -10.06 17.56 6.65
CA ILE A 117 -10.00 18.39 7.88
C ILE A 117 -11.16 18.13 8.87
N GLN A 118 -12.36 17.81 8.39
CA GLN A 118 -13.55 17.56 9.23
C GLN A 118 -13.51 16.27 10.07
N CYS A 119 -12.65 15.28 9.77
CA CYS A 119 -12.63 13.98 10.45
C CYS A 119 -11.54 13.83 11.53
N TYR A 120 -10.78 14.89 11.80
CA TYR A 120 -9.58 14.90 12.65
C TYR A 120 -9.84 14.33 14.06
N LEU A 121 -10.93 14.72 14.72
CA LEU A 121 -11.16 14.42 16.14
C LEU A 121 -11.61 12.97 16.43
N LYS A 122 -12.40 12.34 15.54
CA LYS A 122 -12.94 10.98 15.78
C LYS A 122 -11.92 9.87 15.50
N ARG A 123 -11.02 10.07 14.54
CA ARG A 123 -10.11 9.03 14.04
C ARG A 123 -8.69 9.11 14.64
N LEU A 124 -8.31 10.26 15.22
CA LEU A 124 -7.12 10.37 16.08
C LEU A 124 -7.16 9.43 17.29
N TRP A 125 -8.35 9.09 17.78
CA TRP A 125 -8.54 8.16 18.90
C TRP A 125 -8.16 6.73 18.50
N ILE A 126 -8.64 6.29 17.33
CA ILE A 126 -8.29 4.98 16.74
C ILE A 126 -6.79 4.91 16.45
N PHE A 127 -6.20 5.97 15.90
CA PHE A 127 -4.76 6.06 15.64
C PHE A 127 -3.91 6.04 16.92
N LYS A 128 -4.37 6.67 18.01
CA LYS A 128 -3.68 6.61 19.31
C LYS A 128 -3.76 5.23 19.96
N ASP A 129 -4.87 4.51 19.78
CA ASP A 129 -5.01 3.14 20.29
C ASP A 129 -4.18 2.13 19.47
N SER A 130 -4.07 2.31 18.15
CA SER A 130 -3.17 1.49 17.35
C SER A 130 -1.69 1.83 17.56
N LEU A 131 -1.34 3.09 17.84
CA LEU A 131 0.01 3.47 18.29
C LEU A 131 0.39 2.82 19.62
N LYS A 132 -0.54 2.59 20.55
CA LYS A 132 -0.24 1.81 21.77
C LYS A 132 0.14 0.37 21.45
N ILE A 133 -0.47 -0.22 20.41
CA ILE A 133 -0.10 -1.56 19.93
C ILE A 133 1.28 -1.51 19.26
N PHE A 134 1.57 -0.48 18.45
CA PHE A 134 2.85 -0.29 17.78
C PHE A 134 4.03 -0.05 18.74
N VAL A 135 3.84 0.79 19.75
CA VAL A 135 4.86 1.07 20.77
C VAL A 135 5.12 -0.17 21.64
N CYS A 136 4.13 -1.06 21.82
CA CYS A 136 4.36 -2.34 22.50
C CYS A 136 5.11 -3.38 21.64
N ALA A 137 5.18 -3.22 20.31
CA ALA A 137 5.85 -4.18 19.43
C ALA A 137 7.33 -3.85 19.11
N GLN A 138 7.81 -2.64 19.42
CA GLN A 138 9.17 -2.19 19.10
C GLN A 138 10.04 -1.75 20.30
N VAL A 139 9.60 -1.93 21.54
CA VAL A 139 10.48 -1.75 22.70
C VAL A 139 11.02 -3.13 23.11
N PRO A 140 12.28 -3.49 22.77
CA PRO A 140 12.94 -4.57 23.48
C PRO A 140 13.04 -4.15 24.95
N VAL A 141 12.69 -5.08 25.82
CA VAL A 141 12.90 -4.99 27.26
C VAL A 141 14.32 -4.50 27.52
N LEU A 142 14.46 -3.28 28.03
CA LEU A 142 15.67 -2.79 28.66
C LEU A 142 15.27 -2.24 30.02
N THR A 143 15.32 -3.15 31.00
CA THR A 143 15.72 -2.89 32.38
C THR A 143 17.02 -2.12 32.45
#